data_AF-A0A7V5MGN7-F1
#
_entry.id   AF-A0A7V5MGN7-F1
#
_cell.length_a   1.000
_cell.length_b   1.000
_cell.length_c   1.000
_cell.angle_alpha   90.00
_cell.angle_beta   90.00
_cell.angle_gamma   90.00
#
_symmetry.space_group_name_H-M   'P 1'
#
loop_
_entity.id
_entity.type
_entity.pdbx_description
1 polymer ?
#
loop_
_entity_poly.entity_id
_entity_poly.type
_entity_poly.pdbx_seq_one_letter_code
_entity_poly.pdbx_strand_id
1 'polypeptide(L)'
;MYRFLLLIAALLPFQFALNPWSGADLPVGRVLIALAGLVWISAALFGRRVIGGGSVGLFLVLLGGSIFISGAVAIDPVRYGRKLLFLLGFFPFFFFVLYCLRSAGQVRKFLEVSVLSGAAAALAGVIFSFAQFYYGADRLLSFWSDFIAPIFLGKNLAQMVSGYSSAFVAVGGENYLRAAAFFPDPHIFSFYAEMLLPPAAALAWLSRGRKKTLFAGATGAFLLAVALTFTRGAYVAVVVSFLIWGLWIWRKKIDLRQAVRFGALFLLLVTIVRLSPVGERFLAISPQADSSISERWEIWRQALDLIAANPLSGV
;
A
#
# COMPACT_ATOMS: atom_id res chain seq x y z
N MET A 1 19.64 7.17 -14.04
CA MET A 1 18.16 7.08 -13.92
C MET A 1 17.68 5.70 -13.48
N TYR A 2 17.94 4.60 -14.19
CA TYR A 2 17.45 3.26 -13.78
C TYR A 2 17.92 2.81 -12.38
N ARG A 3 19.21 2.95 -12.04
CA ARG A 3 19.70 2.63 -10.68
C ARG A 3 19.04 3.50 -9.59
N PHE A 4 18.73 4.76 -9.92
CA PHE A 4 18.01 5.66 -9.02
C PHE A 4 16.57 5.19 -8.80
N LEU A 5 15.89 4.70 -9.84
CA LEU A 5 14.58 4.05 -9.69
C LEU A 5 14.65 2.82 -8.78
N LEU A 6 15.68 1.99 -8.89
CA LEU A 6 15.87 0.83 -8.01
C LEU A 6 16.11 1.23 -6.55
N LEU A 7 16.82 2.34 -6.32
CA LEU A 7 16.99 2.90 -4.96
C LEU A 7 15.64 3.34 -4.38
N ILE A 8 14.82 4.05 -5.18
CA ILE A 8 13.47 4.46 -4.76
C ILE A 8 12.62 3.24 -4.41
N ALA A 9 12.66 2.20 -5.23
CA ALA A 9 11.95 0.94 -4.97
C ALA A 9 12.42 0.25 -3.67
N ALA A 10 13.72 0.24 -3.41
CA ALA A 10 14.30 -0.34 -2.20
C ALA A 10 13.90 0.43 -0.93
N LEU A 11 13.82 1.76 -1.01
CA LEU A 11 13.50 2.63 0.12
C LEU A 11 11.99 2.88 0.30
N LEU A 12 11.15 2.41 -0.62
CA LEU A 12 9.71 2.67 -0.58
C LEU A 12 9.04 2.29 0.75
N PRO A 13 9.36 1.15 1.41
CA PRO A 13 8.79 0.82 2.71
C PRO A 13 9.57 1.41 3.90
N PHE A 14 10.72 2.03 3.66
CA PHE A 14 11.61 2.63 4.66
C PHE A 14 11.68 4.14 4.45
N GLN A 15 10.52 4.79 4.51
CA GLN A 15 10.42 6.24 4.34
C GLN A 15 11.00 6.91 5.57
N PHE A 16 12.26 7.34 5.56
CA PHE A 16 12.79 8.17 6.65
C PHE A 16 12.19 9.57 6.57
N ALA A 17 11.89 10.19 7.70
CA ALA A 17 11.42 11.57 7.70
C ALA A 17 12.61 12.54 7.86
N LEU A 18 12.75 13.44 6.89
CA LEU A 18 13.58 14.62 7.04
C LEU A 18 12.79 15.64 7.86
N ASN A 19 13.40 16.17 8.91
CA ASN A 19 12.79 17.20 9.77
C ASN A 19 13.55 18.53 9.59
N PRO A 20 13.44 19.19 8.42
CA PRO A 20 14.26 20.35 8.08
C PRO A 20 13.95 21.57 8.96
N TRP A 21 12.74 21.69 9.50
CA TRP A 21 12.35 22.70 10.49
C TRP A 21 11.19 22.20 11.35
N SER A 22 10.88 22.94 12.43
CA SER A 22 9.78 22.61 13.36
C SER A 22 8.43 22.53 12.63
N GLY A 23 7.67 21.47 12.87
CA GLY A 23 6.36 21.26 12.24
C GLY A 23 6.37 20.71 10.81
N ALA A 24 7.54 20.44 10.22
CA ALA A 24 7.64 19.86 8.88
C ALA A 24 8.29 18.47 8.90
N ASP A 25 7.47 17.46 8.67
CA ASP A 25 7.93 16.10 8.41
C ASP A 25 7.90 15.83 6.90
N LEU A 26 9.09 15.69 6.30
CA LEU A 26 9.22 15.45 4.87
C LEU A 26 9.78 14.04 4.61
N PRO A 27 8.93 13.06 4.23
CA PRO A 27 9.39 11.72 3.89
C PRO A 27 10.41 11.75 2.74
N VAL A 28 11.54 11.06 2.91
CA VAL A 28 12.63 10.99 1.93
C VAL A 28 12.11 10.53 0.57
N GLY A 29 11.17 9.58 0.51
CA GLY A 29 10.63 9.14 -0.78
C GLY A 29 9.89 10.25 -1.53
N ARG A 30 9.22 11.19 -0.86
CA ARG A 30 8.62 12.36 -1.55
C ARG A 30 9.70 13.21 -2.21
N VAL A 31 10.83 13.42 -1.53
CA VAL A 31 11.98 14.16 -2.10
C VAL A 31 12.57 13.41 -3.28
N LEU A 32 12.82 12.10 -3.14
CA LEU A 32 13.40 11.28 -4.21
C LEU A 32 12.49 11.20 -5.44
N ILE A 33 11.17 11.09 -5.23
CA ILE A 33 10.16 11.07 -6.29
C ILE A 33 10.11 12.43 -7.00
N ALA A 34 10.12 13.54 -6.26
CA ALA A 34 10.16 14.89 -6.85
C ALA A 34 11.45 15.11 -7.67
N LEU A 35 12.61 14.70 -7.12
CA LEU A 35 13.89 14.76 -7.84
C LEU A 35 13.88 13.88 -9.11
N ALA A 36 13.29 12.68 -9.05
CA ALA A 36 13.13 11.82 -10.21
C ALA A 36 12.26 12.49 -11.30
N GLY A 37 11.19 13.16 -10.88
CA GLY A 37 10.34 13.97 -11.75
C GLY A 37 11.11 15.09 -12.43
N LEU A 38 11.89 15.87 -11.68
CA LEU A 38 12.72 16.95 -12.22
C LEU A 38 13.77 16.43 -13.21
N VAL A 39 14.45 15.33 -12.89
CA VAL A 39 15.43 14.70 -13.79
C VAL A 39 14.75 14.25 -15.10
N TRP A 40 13.54 13.71 -15.02
CA TRP A 40 12.78 13.37 -16.23
C TRP A 40 12.39 14.61 -17.05
N ILE A 41 11.90 15.67 -16.42
CA ILE A 41 11.55 16.93 -17.10
C ILE A 41 12.79 17.50 -17.81
N SER A 42 13.92 17.60 -17.12
CA SER A 42 15.18 18.07 -17.73
C SER A 42 15.59 17.19 -18.91
N ALA A 43 15.55 15.85 -18.75
CA ALA A 43 15.88 14.93 -19.84
C ALA A 43 14.91 15.07 -21.04
N ALA A 44 13.63 15.34 -20.79
CA ALA A 44 12.63 15.56 -21.83
C ALA A 44 12.88 16.86 -22.60
N LEU A 45 13.18 17.96 -21.90
CA LEU A 45 13.45 19.28 -22.47
C LEU A 45 14.74 19.28 -23.31
N PHE A 46 15.82 18.67 -22.81
CA PHE A 46 17.12 18.67 -23.50
C PHE A 46 17.28 17.53 -24.52
N GLY A 47 16.57 16.41 -24.34
CA GLY A 47 16.77 15.19 -25.12
C GLY A 47 15.84 14.99 -26.33
N ARG A 48 14.87 15.90 -26.58
CA ARG A 48 13.84 15.83 -27.64
C ARG A 48 13.06 14.50 -27.77
N ARG A 49 13.12 13.61 -26.78
CA ARG A 49 12.39 12.34 -26.77
C ARG A 49 11.52 12.25 -25.52
N VAL A 50 10.30 12.77 -25.66
CA VAL A 50 9.22 12.53 -24.70
C VAL A 50 8.67 11.14 -24.99
N ILE A 51 8.80 10.21 -24.04
CA ILE A 51 8.12 8.92 -24.14
C ILE A 51 6.66 9.19 -23.80
N GLY A 52 5.80 9.21 -24.82
CA GLY A 52 4.36 9.23 -24.63
C GLY A 52 3.92 7.93 -23.96
N GLY A 53 3.26 8.01 -22.80
CA GLY A 53 2.73 6.86 -22.06
C GLY A 53 1.53 6.17 -22.72
N GLY A 54 1.37 6.28 -24.05
CA GLY A 54 0.20 5.82 -24.78
C GLY A 54 -1.11 6.37 -24.23
N SER A 55 -2.16 5.55 -24.22
CA SER A 55 -3.48 5.88 -23.67
C SER A 55 -3.45 6.19 -22.17
N VAL A 56 -2.57 5.54 -21.40
CA VAL A 56 -2.42 5.80 -19.96
C VAL A 56 -1.80 7.18 -19.73
N GLY A 57 -0.78 7.53 -20.50
CA GLY A 57 -0.19 8.88 -20.46
C GLY A 57 -1.21 9.95 -20.82
N LEU A 58 -2.01 9.73 -21.86
CA LEU A 58 -3.09 10.64 -22.24
C LEU A 58 -4.15 10.77 -21.14
N PHE A 59 -4.59 9.65 -20.55
CA PHE A 59 -5.53 9.67 -19.43
C PHE A 59 -5.00 10.46 -18.25
N LEU A 60 -3.73 10.28 -17.88
CA LEU A 60 -3.09 11.02 -16.79
C LEU A 60 -2.98 12.52 -17.11
N VAL A 61 -2.71 12.89 -18.36
CA VAL A 61 -2.72 14.30 -18.79
C VAL A 61 -4.13 14.90 -18.70
N LEU A 62 -5.16 14.17 -19.16
CA LEU A 62 -6.54 14.61 -19.07
C LEU A 62 -7.01 14.73 -17.62
N LEU A 63 -6.66 13.77 -16.77
CA LEU A 63 -6.93 13.80 -15.34
C LEU A 63 -6.21 14.99 -14.67
N GLY A 64 -4.95 15.21 -15.01
CA GLY A 64 -4.22 16.40 -14.56
C GLY A 64 -4.95 17.68 -14.95
N GLY A 65 -5.38 17.78 -16.21
CA GLY A 65 -6.17 18.90 -16.72
C GLY A 65 -7.48 19.12 -15.97
N SER A 66 -8.23 18.05 -15.68
CA SER A 66 -9.50 18.16 -14.94
C SER A 66 -9.30 18.58 -13.49
N ILE A 67 -8.20 18.16 -12.84
CA ILE A 67 -7.82 18.63 -11.51
C ILE A 67 -7.53 20.14 -11.54
N PHE A 68 -6.80 20.62 -12.55
CA PHE A 68 -6.53 22.05 -12.70
C PHE A 68 -7.80 22.88 -12.89
N ILE A 69 -8.76 22.38 -13.68
CA ILE A 69 -10.07 23.04 -13.86
C ILE A 69 -10.86 23.05 -12.55
N SER A 70 -10.86 21.94 -11.80
CA SER A 70 -11.51 21.85 -10.49
C SER A 70 -10.96 22.88 -9.49
N GLY A 71 -9.68 23.24 -9.60
CA GLY A 71 -9.07 24.30 -8.80
C GLY A 71 -9.68 25.68 -8.96
N ALA A 72 -10.20 26.00 -10.16
CA ALA A 72 -10.82 27.30 -10.44
C ALA A 72 -12.16 27.49 -9.70
N VAL A 73 -12.77 26.39 -9.26
CA VAL A 73 -14.09 26.37 -8.60
C VAL A 73 -13.97 25.91 -7.13
N ALA A 74 -12.75 25.71 -6.62
CA ALA A 74 -12.53 25.17 -5.30
C ALA A 74 -12.92 26.15 -4.18
N ILE A 75 -13.78 25.71 -3.26
CA ILE A 75 -14.22 26.51 -2.10
C ILE A 75 -13.08 26.75 -1.10
N ASP A 76 -12.13 25.81 -0.98
CA ASP A 76 -10.92 25.93 -0.15
C ASP A 76 -9.64 25.89 -1.03
N PRO A 77 -9.15 27.06 -1.49
CA PRO A 77 -7.97 27.14 -2.36
C PRO A 77 -6.69 26.61 -1.71
N VAL A 78 -6.57 26.72 -0.38
CA VAL A 78 -5.38 26.28 0.36
C VAL A 78 -5.31 24.75 0.38
N ARG A 79 -6.41 24.08 0.72
CA ARG A 79 -6.50 22.62 0.69
C ARG A 79 -6.38 22.09 -0.73
N TYR A 80 -6.98 22.76 -1.71
CA TYR A 80 -6.78 22.46 -3.13
C TYR A 80 -5.30 22.51 -3.51
N GLY A 81 -4.60 23.62 -3.18
CA GLY A 81 -3.18 23.80 -3.48
C GLY A 81 -2.31 22.69 -2.87
N ARG A 82 -2.58 22.29 -1.63
CA ARG A 82 -1.88 21.16 -0.97
C ARG A 82 -2.10 19.83 -1.72
N LYS A 83 -3.32 19.54 -2.15
CA LYS A 83 -3.65 18.33 -2.93
C LYS A 83 -3.00 18.37 -4.32
N LEU A 84 -3.00 19.53 -4.98
CA LEU A 84 -2.35 19.71 -6.27
C LEU A 84 -0.85 19.46 -6.18
N LEU A 85 -0.17 20.03 -5.17
CA LEU A 85 1.26 19.78 -4.93
C LEU A 85 1.55 18.29 -4.67
N PHE A 86 0.69 17.61 -3.90
CA PHE A 86 0.80 16.17 -3.70
C PHE A 86 0.70 15.39 -5.02
N LEU A 87 -0.27 15.73 -5.86
CA LEU A 87 -0.48 15.07 -7.15
C LEU A 87 0.66 15.36 -8.14
N LEU A 88 1.13 16.61 -8.22
CA LEU A 88 2.29 17.01 -9.00
C LEU A 88 3.58 16.31 -8.56
N GLY A 89 3.66 15.85 -7.31
CA GLY A 89 4.73 14.98 -6.86
C GLY A 89 4.71 13.61 -7.53
N PHE A 90 3.53 13.06 -7.84
CA PHE A 90 3.37 11.69 -8.37
C PHE A 90 3.33 11.62 -9.91
N PHE A 91 2.72 12.61 -10.57
CA PHE A 91 2.54 12.59 -12.04
C PHE A 91 3.85 12.49 -12.84
N PRO A 92 4.88 13.33 -12.59
CA PRO A 92 6.15 13.24 -13.31
C PRO A 92 6.90 11.93 -13.02
N PHE A 93 6.70 11.36 -11.82
CA PHE A 93 7.34 10.11 -11.45
C PHE A 93 6.85 8.93 -12.30
N PHE A 94 5.57 8.90 -12.67
CA PHE A 94 5.05 7.90 -13.60
C PHE A 94 5.85 7.89 -14.92
N PHE A 95 6.07 9.05 -15.51
CA PHE A 95 6.85 9.16 -16.75
C PHE A 95 8.33 8.84 -16.55
N PHE A 96 8.91 9.20 -15.40
CA PHE A 96 10.26 8.78 -15.03
C PHE A 96 10.39 7.25 -14.97
N VAL A 97 9.41 6.55 -14.39
CA VAL A 97 9.36 5.08 -14.32
C VAL A 97 9.30 4.49 -15.73
N LEU A 98 8.36 4.96 -16.57
CA LEU A 98 8.26 4.51 -17.97
C LEU A 98 9.55 4.76 -18.75
N TYR A 99 10.22 5.88 -18.50
CA TYR A 99 11.48 6.21 -19.14
C TYR A 99 12.60 5.23 -18.77
N CYS A 100 12.62 4.78 -17.52
CA CYS A 100 13.63 3.86 -17.00
C CYS A 100 13.38 2.38 -17.36
N LEU A 101 12.12 1.96 -17.45
CA LEU A 101 11.73 0.56 -17.63
C LEU A 101 11.45 0.25 -19.11
N ARG A 102 12.52 0.00 -19.89
CA ARG A 102 12.43 -0.22 -21.34
C ARG A 102 12.48 -1.67 -21.77
N SER A 103 12.83 -2.58 -20.87
CA SER A 103 13.01 -4.00 -21.15
C SER A 103 12.35 -4.86 -20.08
N ALA A 104 11.95 -6.07 -20.47
CA ALA A 104 11.38 -7.05 -19.54
C ALA A 104 12.35 -7.36 -18.38
N GLY A 105 13.66 -7.37 -18.63
CA GLY A 105 14.68 -7.55 -17.59
C GLY A 105 14.69 -6.42 -16.55
N GLN A 106 14.55 -5.16 -17.00
CA GLN A 106 14.48 -4.01 -16.10
C GLN A 106 13.21 -4.01 -15.25
N VAL A 107 12.06 -4.32 -15.86
CA VAL A 107 10.77 -4.46 -15.15
C VAL A 107 10.88 -5.56 -14.11
N ARG A 108 11.38 -6.75 -14.50
CA ARG A 108 11.59 -7.87 -13.58
C ARG A 108 12.46 -7.44 -12.40
N LYS A 109 13.60 -6.81 -12.64
CA LYS A 109 14.52 -6.43 -11.57
C LYS A 109 13.95 -5.32 -10.67
N PHE A 110 13.17 -4.39 -11.21
CA PHE A 110 12.40 -3.42 -10.41
C PHE A 110 11.42 -4.14 -9.47
N LEU A 111 10.64 -5.09 -9.99
CA LEU A 111 9.72 -5.89 -9.18
C LEU A 111 10.46 -6.73 -8.12
N GLU A 112 11.58 -7.37 -8.48
CA GLU A 112 12.40 -8.13 -7.53
C GLU A 112 12.86 -7.24 -6.37
N VAL A 113 13.33 -6.01 -6.65
CA VAL A 113 13.77 -5.08 -5.60
C VAL A 113 12.60 -4.63 -4.73
N SER A 114 11.49 -4.21 -5.33
CA SER A 114 10.29 -3.79 -4.60
C SER A 114 9.73 -4.90 -3.70
N VAL A 115 9.69 -6.13 -4.20
CA VAL A 115 9.21 -7.30 -3.44
C VAL A 115 10.14 -7.61 -2.28
N LEU A 116 11.46 -7.56 -2.47
CA LEU A 116 12.41 -7.89 -1.40
C LEU A 116 12.45 -6.81 -0.31
N SER A 117 12.42 -5.52 -0.68
CA SER A 117 12.33 -4.45 0.31
C SER A 117 11.00 -4.50 1.07
N GLY A 118 9.90 -4.72 0.34
CA GLY A 118 8.58 -4.87 0.95
C GLY A 118 8.51 -6.09 1.87
N ALA A 119 9.11 -7.23 1.50
CA ALA A 119 9.14 -8.42 2.33
C ALA A 119 9.94 -8.19 3.62
N ALA A 120 11.03 -7.41 3.58
CA ALA A 120 11.76 -7.03 4.79
C ALA A 120 10.87 -6.21 5.75
N ALA A 121 10.10 -5.25 5.24
CA ALA A 121 9.14 -4.52 6.05
C ALA A 121 7.97 -5.40 6.54
N ALA A 122 7.50 -6.33 5.71
CA ALA A 122 6.49 -7.31 6.07
C ALA A 122 6.94 -8.16 7.27
N LEU A 123 8.16 -8.70 7.20
CA LEU A 123 8.76 -9.46 8.28
C LEU A 123 8.94 -8.61 9.55
N ALA A 124 9.37 -7.35 9.43
CA ALA A 124 9.46 -6.45 10.58
C ALA A 124 8.09 -6.27 11.26
N GLY A 125 7.01 -6.06 10.48
CA GLY A 125 5.65 -5.97 11.01
C GLY A 125 5.18 -7.26 11.68
N VAL A 126 5.46 -8.42 11.08
CA VAL A 126 5.14 -9.73 11.66
C VAL A 126 5.88 -9.95 12.97
N ILE A 127 7.20 -9.71 13.00
CA ILE A 127 8.02 -9.84 14.21
C ILE A 127 7.48 -8.94 15.31
N PHE A 128 7.18 -7.68 14.98
CA PHE A 128 6.64 -6.72 15.93
C PHE A 128 5.28 -7.15 16.49
N SER A 129 4.38 -7.67 15.64
CA SER A 129 3.11 -8.23 16.09
C SER A 129 3.28 -9.45 16.98
N PHE A 130 4.19 -10.39 16.68
CA PHE A 130 4.40 -11.55 17.55
C PHE A 130 5.14 -11.22 18.86
N ALA A 131 5.97 -10.17 18.86
CA ALA A 131 6.64 -9.71 20.06
C ALA A 131 5.65 -9.33 21.18
N GLN A 132 4.41 -8.95 20.83
CA GLN A 132 3.40 -8.51 21.81
C GLN A 132 3.06 -9.59 22.84
N PHE A 133 3.17 -10.87 22.45
CA PHE A 133 2.90 -12.00 23.34
C PHE A 133 3.99 -12.22 24.39
N TYR A 134 5.17 -11.62 24.21
CA TYR A 134 6.30 -11.73 25.14
C TYR A 134 6.49 -10.45 25.96
N TYR A 135 6.37 -9.28 25.32
CA TYR A 135 6.68 -7.99 25.95
C TYR A 135 5.45 -7.20 26.39
N GLY A 136 4.25 -7.61 25.97
CA GLY A 136 3.01 -6.86 26.17
C GLY A 136 2.78 -5.83 25.06
N ALA A 137 1.52 -5.66 24.66
CA ALA A 137 1.15 -4.83 23.53
C ALA A 137 1.35 -3.33 23.78
N ASP A 138 1.02 -2.83 24.98
CA ASP A 138 1.19 -1.42 25.33
C ASP A 138 2.66 -0.99 25.32
N ARG A 139 3.54 -1.81 25.92
CA ARG A 139 4.99 -1.54 25.95
C ARG A 139 5.59 -1.50 24.55
N LEU A 140 5.15 -2.40 23.67
CA LEU A 140 5.59 -2.38 22.28
C LEU A 140 5.07 -1.16 21.53
N LEU A 141 3.81 -0.78 21.72
CA LEU A 141 3.28 0.41 21.09
C LEU A 141 4.04 1.66 21.54
N SER A 142 4.32 1.82 22.84
CA SER A 142 5.16 2.91 23.34
C SER A 142 6.55 2.87 22.72
N PHE A 143 7.20 1.70 22.68
CA PHE A 143 8.50 1.56 22.03
C PHE A 143 8.47 1.97 20.55
N TRP A 144 7.42 1.57 19.82
CA TRP A 144 7.25 1.96 18.43
C TRP A 144 7.02 3.46 18.29
N SER A 145 6.11 4.04 19.07
CA SER A 145 5.77 5.47 19.04
C SER A 145 6.96 6.37 19.42
N ASP A 146 7.79 5.93 20.36
CA ASP A 146 8.90 6.73 20.89
C ASP A 146 10.18 6.60 20.06
N PHE A 147 10.45 5.41 19.49
CA PHE A 147 11.72 5.13 18.82
C PHE A 147 11.61 4.84 17.33
N ILE A 148 10.56 4.15 16.87
CA ILE A 148 10.44 3.74 15.46
C ILE A 148 9.71 4.82 14.65
N ALA A 149 8.50 5.19 15.08
CA ALA A 149 7.64 6.13 14.39
C ALA A 149 8.33 7.48 14.11
N PRO A 150 9.08 8.11 15.02
CA PRO A 150 9.69 9.41 14.74
C PRO A 150 10.78 9.36 13.66
N ILE A 151 11.45 8.21 13.49
CA ILE A 151 12.49 8.00 12.47
C ILE A 151 11.87 7.92 11.08
N PHE A 152 10.75 7.20 10.93
CA PHE A 152 10.12 6.95 9.65
C PHE A 152 9.03 7.99 9.31
N LEU A 153 8.19 8.34 10.27
CA LEU A 153 7.04 9.23 10.05
C LEU A 153 7.39 10.71 10.26
N GLY A 154 8.41 10.99 11.07
CA GLY A 154 8.74 12.33 11.54
C GLY A 154 8.03 12.64 12.86
N LYS A 155 8.46 13.70 13.53
CA LYS A 155 8.03 13.94 14.92
C LYS A 155 6.55 14.29 15.02
N ASN A 156 6.05 15.11 14.11
CA ASN A 156 4.67 15.61 14.17
C ASN A 156 3.67 14.53 13.76
N LEU A 157 3.96 13.80 12.68
CA LEU A 157 3.13 12.69 12.21
C LEU A 157 3.15 11.53 13.20
N ALA A 158 4.30 11.19 13.79
CA ALA A 158 4.36 10.17 14.84
C ALA A 158 3.50 10.54 16.06
N GLN A 159 3.52 11.82 16.47
CA GLN A 159 2.68 12.31 17.57
C GLN A 159 1.19 12.24 17.22
N MET A 160 0.80 12.67 16.01
CA MET A 160 -0.59 12.58 15.56
C MET A 160 -1.07 11.13 15.48
N VAL A 161 -0.27 10.23 14.90
CA VAL A 161 -0.59 8.81 14.80
C VAL A 161 -0.74 8.18 16.18
N SER A 162 0.14 8.53 17.12
CA SER A 162 0.04 8.01 18.50
C SER A 162 -1.20 8.52 19.21
N GLY A 163 -1.64 9.75 18.95
CA GLY A 163 -2.87 10.34 19.52
C GLY A 163 -4.17 9.79 18.95
N TYR A 164 -4.17 9.23 17.73
CA TYR A 164 -5.35 8.67 17.06
C TYR A 164 -5.13 7.22 16.61
N SER A 165 -4.37 6.45 17.40
CA SER A 165 -3.80 5.20 16.93
C SER A 165 -4.85 4.12 16.69
N SER A 166 -4.97 3.70 15.43
CA SER A 166 -5.72 2.49 15.04
C SER A 166 -4.91 1.21 15.23
N ALA A 167 -3.82 1.25 16.01
CA ALA A 167 -2.89 0.15 16.19
C ALA A 167 -3.49 -1.02 16.99
N PHE A 168 -4.49 -0.78 17.83
CA PHE A 168 -5.19 -1.84 18.55
C PHE A 168 -6.44 -2.34 17.82
N VAL A 169 -6.73 -3.62 18.02
CA VAL A 169 -7.95 -4.26 17.54
C VAL A 169 -8.55 -5.14 18.62
N ALA A 170 -9.79 -4.88 19.01
CA ALA A 170 -10.53 -5.74 19.93
C ALA A 170 -11.08 -6.98 19.20
N VAL A 171 -10.69 -8.19 19.59
CA VAL A 171 -11.19 -9.44 19.01
C VAL A 171 -11.50 -10.41 20.14
N GLY A 172 -12.73 -10.91 20.20
CA GLY A 172 -13.16 -11.83 21.27
C GLY A 172 -13.05 -11.27 22.69
N GLY A 173 -13.07 -9.94 22.86
CA GLY A 173 -12.88 -9.27 24.16
C GLY A 173 -11.43 -8.93 24.51
N GLU A 174 -10.46 -9.36 23.70
CA GLU A 174 -9.02 -9.10 23.89
C GLU A 174 -8.52 -8.05 22.90
N ASN A 175 -7.55 -7.23 23.32
CA ASN A 175 -6.93 -6.24 22.45
C ASN A 175 -5.61 -6.75 21.87
N TYR A 176 -5.54 -6.79 20.55
CA TYR A 176 -4.33 -7.18 19.81
C TYR A 176 -3.68 -5.96 19.16
N LEU A 177 -2.35 -5.91 19.20
CA LEU A 177 -1.55 -4.97 18.42
C LEU A 177 -1.46 -5.44 16.97
N ARG A 178 -1.97 -4.60 16.08
CA ARG A 178 -2.01 -4.82 14.63
C ARG A 178 -0.64 -4.56 14.02
N ALA A 179 -0.30 -5.31 12.99
CA ALA A 179 0.93 -5.09 12.25
C ALA A 179 0.87 -3.75 11.48
N ALA A 180 1.85 -2.88 11.69
CA ALA A 180 2.02 -1.63 10.94
C ALA A 180 3.47 -1.43 10.41
N ALA A 181 4.44 -2.20 10.89
CA ALA A 181 5.86 -2.07 10.54
C ALA A 181 6.36 -0.62 10.64
N PHE A 182 6.75 0.01 9.53
CA PHE A 182 7.25 1.39 9.45
C PHE A 182 6.21 2.38 8.92
N PHE A 183 4.96 1.94 8.77
CA PHE A 183 3.87 2.74 8.20
C PHE A 183 3.06 3.43 9.30
N PRO A 184 2.36 4.53 8.98
CA PRO A 184 1.60 5.28 9.96
C PRO A 184 0.44 4.48 10.57
N ASP A 185 -0.10 3.50 9.85
CA ASP A 185 -1.17 2.67 10.35
C ASP A 185 -1.24 1.31 9.63
N PRO A 186 -1.94 0.31 10.23
CA PRO A 186 -2.08 -1.02 9.65
C PRO A 186 -2.79 -1.05 8.29
N HIS A 187 -3.62 -0.06 7.96
CA HIS A 187 -4.36 -0.02 6.70
C HIS A 187 -3.43 0.38 5.54
N ILE A 188 -2.58 1.37 5.74
CA ILE A 188 -1.56 1.75 4.74
C ILE A 188 -0.53 0.64 4.56
N PHE A 189 -0.14 -0.01 5.66
CA PHE A 189 0.74 -1.18 5.59
C PHE A 189 0.12 -2.34 4.80
N SER A 190 -1.14 -2.70 5.08
CA SER A 190 -1.82 -3.76 4.33
C SER A 190 -1.97 -3.41 2.86
N PHE A 191 -2.34 -2.17 2.54
CA PHE A 191 -2.44 -1.70 1.16
C PHE A 191 -1.12 -1.84 0.40
N TYR A 192 -0.01 -1.47 1.05
CA TYR A 192 1.32 -1.62 0.49
C TYR A 192 1.70 -3.09 0.26
N ALA A 193 1.48 -3.96 1.25
CA ALA A 193 1.78 -5.39 1.16
C ALA A 193 0.95 -6.06 0.05
N GLU A 194 -0.31 -5.69 -0.10
CA GLU A 194 -1.21 -6.21 -1.15
C GLU A 194 -0.77 -5.80 -2.54
N MET A 195 -0.31 -4.56 -2.72
CA MET A 195 0.21 -4.10 -4.01
C MET A 195 1.41 -4.94 -4.48
N LEU A 196 2.21 -5.46 -3.53
CA LEU A 196 3.38 -6.30 -3.81
C LEU A 196 3.07 -7.80 -3.84
N LEU A 197 1.90 -8.22 -3.38
CA LEU A 197 1.53 -9.62 -3.26
C LEU A 197 1.41 -10.32 -4.63
N PRO A 198 0.67 -9.79 -5.64
CA PRO A 198 0.64 -10.38 -6.98
C PRO A 198 2.02 -10.49 -7.66
N PRO A 199 2.88 -9.43 -7.70
CA PRO A 199 4.19 -9.58 -8.31
C PRO A 199 5.11 -10.53 -7.53
N ALA A 200 5.00 -10.62 -6.19
CA ALA A 200 5.74 -11.61 -5.41
C ALA A 200 5.32 -13.04 -5.79
N ALA A 201 4.02 -13.31 -5.86
CA ALA A 201 3.49 -14.62 -6.24
C ALA A 201 3.88 -14.99 -7.69
N ALA A 202 3.81 -14.03 -8.61
CA ALA A 202 4.24 -14.23 -10.00
C ALA A 202 5.75 -14.52 -10.09
N LEU A 203 6.60 -13.79 -9.35
CA LEU A 203 8.04 -14.03 -9.30
C LEU A 203 8.37 -15.40 -8.68
N ALA A 204 7.62 -15.84 -7.66
CA ALA A 204 7.74 -17.17 -7.10
C ALA A 204 7.39 -18.25 -8.11
N TRP A 205 6.29 -18.07 -8.87
CA TRP A 205 5.86 -19.01 -9.91
C TRP A 205 6.86 -19.13 -11.06
N LEU A 206 7.41 -18.00 -11.51
CA LEU A 206 8.30 -17.93 -12.67
C LEU A 206 9.77 -18.25 -12.35
N SER A 207 10.15 -18.26 -11.07
CA SER A 207 11.53 -18.52 -10.65
C SER A 207 11.80 -20.01 -10.39
N ARG A 208 13.08 -20.39 -10.38
CA ARG A 208 13.55 -21.75 -10.06
C ARG A 208 14.59 -21.71 -8.94
N GLY A 209 14.80 -22.84 -8.25
CA GLY A 209 15.79 -23.00 -7.19
C GLY A 209 15.61 -22.01 -6.03
N ARG A 210 16.72 -21.48 -5.51
CA ARG A 210 16.72 -20.56 -4.34
C ARG A 210 15.85 -19.32 -4.53
N LYS A 211 15.78 -18.78 -5.76
CA LYS A 211 14.93 -17.61 -6.06
C LYS A 211 13.44 -17.92 -5.90
N LYS A 212 13.00 -19.13 -6.27
CA LYS A 212 11.62 -19.57 -6.05
C LYS A 212 11.29 -19.58 -4.57
N THR A 213 12.16 -20.18 -3.75
CA THR A 213 11.98 -20.22 -2.29
C THR A 213 11.96 -18.83 -1.68
N LEU A 214 12.85 -17.95 -2.12
CA LEU A 214 12.90 -16.56 -1.65
C LEU A 214 11.60 -15.80 -1.92
N PHE A 215 11.10 -15.84 -3.16
CA PHE A 215 9.86 -15.13 -3.50
C PHE A 215 8.61 -15.80 -2.92
N ALA A 216 8.60 -17.13 -2.78
CA ALA A 216 7.54 -17.83 -2.05
C ALA A 216 7.51 -17.42 -0.58
N GLY A 217 8.69 -17.29 0.05
CA GLY A 217 8.84 -16.76 1.40
C GLY A 217 8.35 -15.31 1.50
N ALA A 218 8.67 -14.46 0.52
CA ALA A 218 8.15 -13.09 0.44
C ALA A 218 6.61 -13.05 0.32
N THR A 219 6.01 -13.89 -0.54
CA THR A 219 4.55 -14.04 -0.63
C THR A 219 3.94 -14.47 0.71
N GLY A 220 4.54 -15.45 1.38
CA GLY A 220 4.10 -15.89 2.71
C GLY A 220 4.20 -14.77 3.76
N ALA A 221 5.29 -14.02 3.77
CA ALA A 221 5.47 -12.87 4.66
C ALA A 221 4.42 -11.78 4.42
N PHE A 222 4.08 -11.47 3.16
CA PHE A 222 3.01 -10.52 2.84
C PHE A 222 1.63 -11.02 3.29
N LEU A 223 1.30 -12.29 3.02
CA LEU A 223 0.02 -12.86 3.47
C LEU A 223 -0.12 -12.82 4.99
N LEU A 224 0.96 -13.20 5.70
CA LEU A 224 0.98 -13.17 7.16
C LEU A 224 0.91 -11.73 7.69
N ALA A 225 1.66 -10.80 7.12
CA ALA A 225 1.59 -9.39 7.48
C ALA A 225 0.18 -8.82 7.28
N VAL A 226 -0.44 -9.09 6.13
CA VAL A 226 -1.83 -8.70 5.85
C VAL A 226 -2.77 -9.28 6.89
N ALA A 227 -2.69 -10.59 7.18
CA ALA A 227 -3.50 -11.23 8.22
C ALA A 227 -3.30 -10.62 9.62
N LEU A 228 -2.09 -10.18 9.96
CA LEU A 228 -1.81 -9.53 11.24
C LEU A 228 -2.16 -8.04 11.26
N THR A 229 -2.54 -7.44 10.12
CA THR A 229 -3.07 -6.06 10.11
C THR A 229 -4.50 -5.98 10.60
N PHE A 230 -5.26 -7.07 10.68
CA PHE A 230 -6.69 -7.04 11.05
C PHE A 230 -7.55 -6.10 10.19
N THR A 231 -7.10 -5.79 8.97
CA THR A 231 -7.82 -4.92 8.04
C THR A 231 -8.81 -5.73 7.21
N ARG A 232 -10.10 -5.63 7.51
CA ARG A 232 -11.16 -6.35 6.77
C ARG A 232 -11.14 -6.11 5.25
N GLY A 233 -10.99 -4.85 4.83
CA GLY A 233 -10.91 -4.49 3.41
C GLY A 233 -9.73 -5.14 2.70
N ALA A 234 -8.64 -5.37 3.42
CA ALA A 234 -7.45 -6.04 2.93
C ALA A 234 -7.77 -7.53 2.63
N TYR A 235 -8.45 -8.20 3.56
CA TYR A 235 -8.85 -9.60 3.36
C TYR A 235 -9.73 -9.79 2.13
N VAL A 236 -10.68 -8.89 1.92
CA VAL A 236 -11.53 -8.90 0.72
C VAL A 236 -10.68 -8.69 -0.53
N ALA A 237 -9.76 -7.72 -0.53
CA ALA A 237 -8.88 -7.44 -1.67
C ALA A 237 -7.98 -8.64 -2.02
N VAL A 238 -7.41 -9.31 -1.02
CA VAL A 238 -6.63 -10.55 -1.22
C VAL A 238 -7.49 -11.64 -1.86
N VAL A 239 -8.67 -11.92 -1.31
CA VAL A 239 -9.57 -12.94 -1.86
C VAL A 239 -9.92 -12.64 -3.32
N VAL A 240 -10.37 -11.42 -3.61
CA VAL A 240 -10.69 -10.99 -4.98
C VAL A 240 -9.48 -11.11 -5.91
N SER A 241 -8.30 -10.70 -5.46
CA SER A 241 -7.06 -10.78 -6.25
C SER A 241 -6.70 -12.23 -6.62
N PHE A 242 -6.80 -13.16 -5.67
CA PHE A 242 -6.55 -14.58 -5.93
C PHE A 242 -7.63 -15.21 -6.81
N LEU A 243 -8.89 -14.79 -6.68
CA LEU A 243 -9.97 -15.25 -7.58
C LEU A 243 -9.71 -14.81 -9.03
N ILE A 244 -9.40 -13.53 -9.25
CA ILE A 244 -9.09 -13.02 -10.59
C ILE A 244 -7.85 -13.72 -11.17
N TRP A 245 -6.80 -13.87 -10.37
CA TRP A 245 -5.59 -14.57 -10.79
C TRP A 245 -5.85 -16.05 -11.11
N GLY A 246 -6.63 -16.73 -10.28
CA GLY A 246 -7.06 -18.12 -10.48
C GLY A 246 -7.88 -18.30 -11.76
N LEU A 247 -8.86 -17.42 -12.01
CA LEU A 247 -9.66 -17.42 -13.24
C LEU A 247 -8.78 -17.20 -14.48
N TRP A 248 -7.78 -16.30 -14.39
CA TRP A 248 -6.84 -16.06 -15.48
C TRP A 248 -5.95 -17.27 -15.79
N ILE A 249 -5.45 -17.96 -14.76
CA ILE A 249 -4.68 -19.21 -14.94
C ILE A 249 -5.59 -20.32 -15.47
N TRP A 250 -6.85 -20.41 -15.01
CA TRP A 250 -7.79 -21.44 -15.44
C TRP A 250 -8.06 -21.40 -16.95
N ARG A 251 -8.10 -20.20 -17.55
CA ARG A 251 -8.16 -20.03 -19.01
C ARG A 251 -6.98 -20.65 -19.76
N LYS A 252 -5.85 -20.95 -19.09
CA LYS A 252 -4.68 -21.61 -19.66
C LYS A 252 -4.65 -23.14 -19.48
N LYS A 253 -5.80 -23.77 -19.22
CA LYS A 253 -5.98 -25.22 -18.99
C LYS A 253 -5.17 -25.73 -17.79
N ILE A 254 -5.70 -25.49 -16.59
CA ILE A 254 -5.22 -26.13 -15.36
C ILE A 254 -5.58 -27.63 -15.39
N ASP A 255 -4.62 -28.51 -15.09
CA ASP A 255 -4.88 -29.94 -14.88
C ASP A 255 -5.69 -30.16 -13.58
N LEU A 256 -6.63 -31.11 -13.59
CA LEU A 256 -7.48 -31.46 -12.44
C LEU A 256 -6.67 -31.64 -11.15
N ARG A 257 -5.48 -32.25 -11.23
CA ARG A 257 -4.59 -32.41 -10.06
C ARG A 257 -4.15 -31.08 -9.45
N GLN A 258 -3.88 -30.08 -10.28
CA GLN A 258 -3.51 -28.74 -9.83
C GLN A 258 -4.73 -28.01 -9.25
N ALA A 259 -5.91 -28.18 -9.85
CA ALA A 259 -7.16 -27.63 -9.33
C ALA A 259 -7.51 -28.21 -7.95
N VAL A 260 -7.38 -29.54 -7.76
CA VAL A 260 -7.63 -30.21 -6.48
C VAL A 260 -6.64 -29.74 -5.40
N ARG A 261 -5.34 -29.63 -5.73
CA ARG A 261 -4.34 -29.12 -4.78
C ARG A 261 -4.63 -27.68 -4.37
N PHE A 262 -5.03 -26.84 -5.33
CA PHE A 262 -5.39 -25.45 -5.06
C PHE A 262 -6.65 -25.35 -4.19
N GLY A 263 -7.68 -26.14 -4.52
CA GLY A 263 -8.92 -26.21 -3.74
C GLY A 263 -8.69 -26.70 -2.31
N ALA A 264 -7.89 -27.75 -2.12
CA ALA A 264 -7.55 -28.26 -0.79
C ALA A 264 -6.75 -27.23 0.04
N LEU A 265 -5.76 -26.56 -0.56
CA LEU A 265 -5.00 -25.50 0.10
C LEU A 265 -5.91 -24.32 0.47
N PHE A 266 -6.81 -23.92 -0.44
CA PHE A 266 -7.78 -22.86 -0.19
C PHE A 266 -8.71 -23.21 0.98
N LEU A 267 -9.28 -24.41 1.00
CA LEU A 267 -10.14 -24.88 2.09
C LEU A 267 -9.39 -24.93 3.44
N LEU A 268 -8.14 -25.39 3.45
CA LEU A 268 -7.31 -25.38 4.65
C LEU A 268 -7.10 -23.95 5.17
N LEU A 269 -6.75 -23.01 4.28
CA LEU A 269 -6.56 -21.60 4.64
C LEU A 269 -7.85 -20.97 5.17
N VAL A 270 -8.99 -21.21 4.52
CA VAL A 270 -10.30 -20.74 4.98
C VAL A 270 -10.61 -21.28 6.38
N THR A 271 -10.31 -22.56 6.63
CA THR A 271 -10.54 -23.20 7.94
C THR A 271 -9.67 -22.58 9.03
N ILE A 272 -8.37 -22.41 8.77
CA ILE A 272 -7.42 -21.78 9.71
C ILE A 272 -7.86 -20.34 10.01
N VAL A 273 -8.21 -19.58 8.97
CA VAL A 273 -8.69 -18.20 9.14
C VAL A 273 -9.95 -18.19 9.98
N ARG A 274 -10.96 -19.02 9.66
CA ARG A 274 -12.25 -19.10 10.37
C ARG A 274 -12.09 -19.34 11.87
N LEU A 275 -11.12 -20.15 12.28
CA LEU A 275 -10.88 -20.51 13.69
C LEU A 275 -9.92 -19.56 14.42
N SER A 276 -9.48 -18.49 13.76
CA SER A 276 -8.50 -17.54 14.32
C SER A 276 -9.15 -16.18 14.60
N PRO A 277 -8.51 -15.31 15.42
CA PRO A 277 -8.94 -13.92 15.60
C PRO A 277 -9.08 -13.15 14.28
N VAL A 278 -8.31 -13.55 13.25
CA VAL A 278 -8.40 -13.01 11.89
C VAL A 278 -9.77 -13.31 11.27
N GLY A 279 -10.28 -14.53 11.48
CA GLY A 279 -11.60 -14.95 11.02
C GLY A 279 -12.73 -14.24 11.72
N GLU A 280 -12.67 -14.09 13.04
CA GLU A 280 -13.66 -13.31 13.80
C GLU A 280 -13.77 -11.88 13.26
N ARG A 281 -12.61 -11.24 13.01
CA ARG A 281 -12.59 -9.91 12.40
C ARG A 281 -13.10 -9.88 10.98
N PHE A 282 -12.82 -10.91 10.17
CA PHE A 282 -13.38 -11.02 8.82
C PHE A 282 -14.91 -11.19 8.83
N LEU A 283 -15.46 -11.91 9.81
CA LEU A 283 -16.91 -12.15 9.88
C LEU A 283 -17.68 -10.95 10.40
N ALA A 284 -17.04 -10.09 11.20
CA ALA A 284 -17.60 -8.83 11.67
C ALA A 284 -17.66 -7.73 10.58
N ILE A 285 -17.83 -8.06 9.28
CA ILE A 285 -17.95 -7.08 8.18
C ILE A 285 -19.34 -6.39 8.14
N SER A 286 -20.30 -6.84 8.95
CA SER A 286 -21.65 -6.26 8.94
C SER A 286 -21.74 -4.93 9.72
N PRO A 287 -22.52 -3.93 9.27
CA PRO A 287 -22.73 -2.68 10.01
C PRO A 287 -23.33 -2.87 11.40
N GLN A 288 -24.14 -3.92 11.61
CA GLN A 288 -24.69 -4.25 12.92
C GLN A 288 -23.65 -4.82 13.89
N ALA A 289 -22.48 -5.25 13.38
CA ALA A 289 -21.42 -5.87 14.16
C ALA A 289 -20.27 -4.91 14.51
N ASP A 290 -20.18 -3.73 13.89
CA ASP A 290 -19.07 -2.79 14.10
C ASP A 290 -19.46 -1.33 13.82
N SER A 291 -19.26 -0.46 14.83
CA SER A 291 -19.58 0.96 14.77
C SER A 291 -18.78 1.73 13.73
N SER A 292 -17.55 1.30 13.42
CA SER A 292 -16.73 1.95 12.39
C SER A 292 -17.34 1.80 10.99
N ILE A 293 -18.11 0.73 10.75
CA ILE A 293 -18.79 0.53 9.47
C ILE A 293 -20.01 1.44 9.37
N SER A 294 -20.80 1.54 10.44
CA SER A 294 -21.96 2.45 10.46
C SER A 294 -21.57 3.91 10.29
N GLU A 295 -20.48 4.35 10.93
CA GLU A 295 -19.96 5.72 10.78
C GLU A 295 -19.55 6.02 9.34
N ARG A 296 -18.87 5.08 8.66
CA ARG A 296 -18.50 5.25 7.25
C ARG A 296 -19.74 5.35 6.36
N TRP A 297 -20.77 4.55 6.62
CA TRP A 297 -22.02 4.60 5.86
C TRP A 297 -22.68 5.98 5.92
N GLU A 298 -22.65 6.59 7.11
CA GLU A 298 -23.16 7.94 7.32
C GLU A 298 -22.31 8.98 6.56
N ILE A 299 -20.98 8.87 6.59
CA ILE A 299 -20.10 9.75 5.80
C ILE A 299 -20.38 9.62 4.30
N TRP A 300 -20.55 8.39 3.78
CA TRP A 300 -20.89 8.18 2.36
C TRP A 300 -22.23 8.80 1.99
N ARG A 301 -23.23 8.67 2.86
CA ARG A 301 -24.54 9.29 2.67
C ARG A 301 -24.43 10.81 2.59
N GLN A 302 -23.76 11.43 3.55
CA GLN A 302 -23.53 12.88 3.56
C GLN A 302 -22.75 13.36 2.32
N ALA A 303 -21.77 12.59 1.87
CA ALA A 303 -21.03 12.90 0.65
C ALA A 303 -21.94 12.86 -0.59
N LEU A 304 -22.83 11.87 -0.69
CA LEU A 304 -23.80 11.79 -1.78
C LEU A 304 -24.79 12.96 -1.76
N ASP A 305 -25.27 13.35 -0.58
CA ASP A 305 -26.17 14.49 -0.41
C ASP A 305 -25.49 15.80 -0.87
N LEU A 306 -24.21 15.98 -0.52
CA LEU A 306 -23.42 17.15 -0.95
C LEU A 306 -23.18 17.18 -2.46
N ILE A 307 -22.88 16.01 -3.07
CA ILE A 307 -22.71 15.89 -4.53
C ILE A 307 -24.04 16.19 -5.24
N ALA A 308 -25.15 15.67 -4.73
CA ALA A 308 -26.48 15.93 -5.29
C ALA A 308 -26.86 17.41 -5.20
N ALA A 309 -26.46 18.09 -4.12
CA ALA A 309 -26.67 19.52 -3.96
C ALA A 309 -25.78 20.38 -4.87
N ASN A 310 -24.58 19.91 -5.25
CA ASN A 310 -23.59 20.67 -6.02
C ASN A 310 -23.04 19.90 -7.25
N PRO A 311 -23.90 19.50 -8.21
CA PRO A 311 -23.52 18.57 -9.27
C PRO A 311 -22.53 19.15 -10.30
N LEU A 312 -22.49 20.47 -10.46
CA LEU A 312 -21.65 21.16 -11.45
C LEU A 312 -20.44 21.87 -10.83
N SER A 313 -20.62 22.52 -9.69
CA SER A 313 -19.57 23.26 -8.98
C SER A 313 -18.70 22.38 -8.09
N GLY A 314 -19.19 21.20 -7.69
CA GLY A 314 -18.54 20.36 -6.69
C GLY A 314 -18.62 20.96 -5.28
N VAL A 315 -17.79 20.42 -4.37
CA VAL A 315 -17.67 20.81 -2.95
C VAL A 315 -16.23 21.26 -2.67
#